data_AF-A0A1G3YG09-F1
#
_entry.id   AF-A0A1G3YG09-F1
#
_cell.length_a   1.000
_cell.length_b   1.000
_cell.length_c   1.000
_cell.angle_alpha   90.00
_cell.angle_beta   90.00
_cell.angle_gamma   90.00
#
_symmetry.space_group_name_H-M   'P 1'
#
loop_
_entity.id
_entity.type
_entity.pdbx_description
1 polymer ?
#
loop_
_entity_poly.entity_id
_entity_poly.type
_entity_poly.pdbx_seq_one_letter_code
_entity_poly.pdbx_strand_id
1 'polypeptide(L)'
;MKRKSVAIVVVIALIAALAAFAATFMIRIKKEIGMMDPAPTGLVASGVFAILDSFVNLYLVERDGKYLAVDAGTDAKNVRAASLFTNARVYISEREEDMLNGKAHKVLFFRNSLKTEHGFLADGEETRIGGWMVRTIVVRGHTSGSACFVVDGKYLFTGDNLSLREGKAAPFNDFFNMDTPTQRADLPKIAGLEGIELLATGHYGTTKAYAGATAGLAK
;
A
#
# COMPACT_ATOMS: atom_id res chain seq x y z
N MET A 1 10.78 22.58 -50.62
CA MET A 1 9.59 22.91 -49.79
C MET A 1 8.82 21.69 -49.28
N LYS A 2 8.45 20.69 -50.11
CA LYS A 2 7.62 19.53 -49.70
C LYS A 2 8.13 18.72 -48.49
N ARG A 3 9.44 18.46 -48.37
CA ARG A 3 10.01 17.68 -47.25
C ARG A 3 9.84 18.34 -45.88
N LYS A 4 9.93 19.68 -45.79
CA LYS A 4 9.73 20.42 -44.54
C LYS A 4 8.28 20.37 -44.08
N SER A 5 7.33 20.47 -45.01
CA SER A 5 5.89 20.33 -44.74
C SER A 5 5.53 18.92 -44.26
N VAL A 6 6.10 17.86 -44.87
CA VAL A 6 5.91 16.47 -44.41
C VAL A 6 6.48 16.27 -43.00
N ALA A 7 7.67 16.80 -42.70
CA ALA A 7 8.26 16.70 -41.37
C ALA A 7 7.40 17.38 -40.29
N ILE A 8 6.84 18.56 -40.57
CA ILE A 8 5.93 19.26 -39.65
C ILE A 8 4.67 18.42 -39.36
N VAL A 9 4.06 17.84 -40.39
CA VAL A 9 2.87 16.99 -40.23
C VAL A 9 3.19 15.74 -39.39
N VAL A 10 4.34 15.11 -39.61
CA VAL A 10 4.78 13.96 -38.82
C VAL A 10 4.99 14.34 -37.35
N VAL A 11 5.63 15.47 -37.06
CA VAL A 11 5.83 15.95 -35.69
C VAL A 11 4.50 16.24 -34.99
N ILE A 12 3.57 16.91 -35.68
CA ILE A 12 2.23 17.18 -35.15
C ILE A 12 1.49 15.86 -34.84
N ALA A 13 1.56 14.89 -35.75
CA ALA A 13 0.95 13.58 -35.54
C ALA A 13 1.54 12.84 -34.34
N LEU A 14 2.87 12.87 -34.15
CA LEU A 14 3.54 12.26 -33.00
C LEU A 14 3.14 12.94 -31.67
N ILE A 15 3.05 14.27 -31.65
CA ILE A 15 2.61 15.02 -30.46
C ILE A 15 1.14 14.67 -30.14
N ALA A 16 0.28 14.61 -31.15
CA ALA A 16 -1.12 14.24 -30.97
C ALA A 16 -1.27 12.80 -30.45
N ALA A 17 -0.48 11.85 -30.98
CA ALA A 17 -0.47 10.48 -30.50
C ALA A 17 0.00 10.38 -29.04
N LEU A 18 1.06 11.11 -28.67
CA LEU A 18 1.55 11.16 -27.28
C LEU A 18 0.51 11.79 -26.34
N ALA A 19 -0.17 12.85 -26.75
CA ALA A 19 -1.21 13.50 -25.97
C ALA A 19 -2.43 12.56 -25.77
N ALA A 20 -2.84 11.86 -26.83
CA ALA A 20 -3.91 10.86 -26.74
C ALA A 20 -3.53 9.71 -25.80
N PHE A 21 -2.29 9.19 -25.91
CA PHE A 21 -1.77 8.18 -25.00
C PHE A 21 -1.81 8.67 -23.54
N ALA A 22 -1.26 9.86 -23.27
CA ALA A 22 -1.29 10.46 -21.93
C ALA A 22 -2.72 10.63 -21.40
N ALA A 23 -3.67 11.07 -22.23
CA ALA A 23 -5.07 11.21 -21.85
C ALA A 23 -5.70 9.85 -21.49
N THR A 24 -5.50 8.82 -22.32
CA THR A 24 -6.01 7.46 -22.03
C THR A 24 -5.40 6.88 -20.76
N PHE A 25 -4.11 7.12 -20.51
CA PHE A 25 -3.41 6.72 -19.30
C PHE A 25 -4.00 7.41 -18.06
N MET A 26 -4.25 8.73 -18.13
CA MET A 26 -4.89 9.48 -17.05
C MET A 26 -6.34 9.04 -16.78
N ILE A 27 -7.11 8.72 -17.83
CA ILE A 27 -8.45 8.15 -17.69
C ILE A 27 -8.38 6.80 -16.95
N ARG A 28 -7.39 5.96 -17.29
CA ARG A 28 -7.19 4.68 -16.60
C ARG A 28 -6.87 4.90 -15.13
N ILE A 29 -5.91 5.76 -14.79
CA ILE A 29 -5.59 6.11 -13.39
C ILE A 29 -6.84 6.54 -12.62
N LYS A 30 -7.61 7.48 -13.17
CA LYS A 30 -8.83 7.96 -12.52
C LYS A 30 -9.85 6.85 -12.30
N LYS A 31 -9.99 5.93 -13.25
CA LYS A 31 -10.86 4.76 -13.11
C LYS A 31 -10.36 3.85 -11.98
N GLU A 32 -9.07 3.54 -11.94
CA GLU A 32 -8.52 2.65 -10.91
C GLU A 32 -8.65 3.23 -9.51
N ILE A 33 -8.37 4.52 -9.33
CA ILE A 33 -8.59 5.23 -8.05
C ILE A 33 -10.07 5.30 -7.72
N GLY A 34 -10.94 5.55 -8.71
CA GLY A 34 -12.39 5.61 -8.50
C GLY A 34 -13.03 4.27 -8.11
N MET A 35 -12.30 3.15 -8.23
CA MET A 35 -12.76 1.85 -7.73
C MET A 35 -12.24 1.53 -6.33
N MET A 36 -11.36 2.36 -5.74
CA MET A 36 -10.95 2.26 -4.33
C MET A 36 -12.09 2.70 -3.43
N ASP A 37 -12.18 2.08 -2.25
CA ASP A 37 -13.24 2.30 -1.27
C ASP A 37 -12.64 2.34 0.15
N PRO A 38 -11.86 3.38 0.48
CA PRO A 38 -11.18 3.47 1.77
C PRO A 38 -12.20 3.62 2.90
N ALA A 39 -11.86 3.09 4.08
CA ALA A 39 -12.70 3.22 5.27
C ALA A 39 -12.85 4.71 5.66
N PRO A 40 -14.05 5.15 6.08
CA PRO A 40 -14.22 6.50 6.62
C PRO A 40 -13.43 6.68 7.91
N THR A 41 -13.05 7.93 8.22
CA THR A 41 -12.41 8.24 9.50
C THR A 41 -13.30 7.83 10.67
N GLY A 42 -12.77 7.01 11.58
CA GLY A 42 -13.53 6.53 12.73
C GLY A 42 -13.00 5.23 13.32
N LEU A 43 -13.70 4.74 14.35
CA LEU A 43 -13.36 3.49 15.03
C LEU A 43 -13.74 2.28 14.13
N VAL A 44 -12.77 1.43 13.83
CA VAL A 44 -12.97 0.21 13.01
C VAL A 44 -12.89 -1.07 13.83
N ALA A 45 -12.12 -1.07 14.92
CA ALA A 45 -12.09 -2.13 15.94
C ALA A 45 -11.76 -1.54 17.30
N SER A 46 -11.76 -2.36 18.36
CA SER A 46 -11.44 -1.90 19.72
C SER A 46 -10.04 -1.29 19.77
N GLY A 47 -9.95 0.02 20.01
CA GLY A 47 -8.68 0.74 20.01
C GLY A 47 -8.03 0.88 18.63
N VAL A 48 -8.75 0.65 17.52
CA VAL A 48 -8.23 0.85 16.15
C VAL A 48 -9.08 1.87 15.41
N PHE A 49 -8.43 2.93 14.95
CA PHE A 49 -9.04 4.03 14.20
C PHE A 49 -8.53 4.04 12.77
N ALA A 50 -9.44 4.15 11.79
CA ALA A 50 -9.10 4.54 10.44
C ALA A 50 -9.07 6.07 10.34
N ILE A 51 -8.12 6.58 9.58
CA ILE A 51 -8.04 7.98 9.16
C ILE A 51 -8.07 7.97 7.64
N LEU A 52 -9.12 8.55 7.07
CA LEU A 52 -9.24 8.75 5.63
C LEU A 52 -8.40 9.96 5.20
N ASP A 53 -7.38 9.71 4.38
CA ASP A 53 -6.59 10.74 3.71
C ASP A 53 -6.82 10.64 2.20
N SER A 54 -7.78 11.42 1.69
CA SER A 54 -8.18 11.40 0.28
C SER A 54 -8.69 10.02 -0.19
N PHE A 55 -7.84 9.21 -0.83
CA PHE A 55 -8.17 7.88 -1.35
C PHE A 55 -7.41 6.75 -0.63
N VAL A 56 -6.77 7.05 0.51
CA VAL A 56 -5.97 6.09 1.28
C VAL A 56 -6.37 6.09 2.76
N ASN A 57 -6.12 4.98 3.44
CA ASN A 57 -6.26 4.84 4.87
C ASN A 57 -4.90 4.84 5.57
N LEU A 58 -4.81 5.63 6.63
CA LEU A 58 -3.86 5.50 7.72
C LEU A 58 -4.59 4.87 8.90
N TYR A 59 -3.93 4.01 9.68
CA TYR A 59 -4.53 3.43 10.88
C TYR A 59 -3.78 3.82 12.14
N LEU A 60 -4.51 4.03 13.22
CA LEU A 60 -3.96 4.22 14.56
C LEU A 60 -4.45 3.10 15.48
N VAL A 61 -3.51 2.39 16.12
CA VAL A 61 -3.80 1.45 17.22
C VAL A 61 -3.46 2.15 18.53
N GLU A 62 -4.48 2.41 19.34
CA GLU A 62 -4.37 3.10 20.62
C GLU A 62 -4.25 2.10 21.79
N ARG A 63 -3.37 2.42 22.74
CA ARG A 63 -3.24 1.73 24.02
C ARG A 63 -2.68 2.70 25.05
N ASP A 64 -3.41 2.90 26.15
CA ASP A 64 -2.98 3.69 27.31
C ASP A 64 -2.47 5.11 26.93
N GLY A 65 -3.15 5.76 25.99
CA GLY A 65 -2.81 7.09 25.48
C GLY A 65 -1.62 7.10 24.51
N LYS A 66 -1.09 5.94 24.12
CA LYS A 66 -0.05 5.79 23.09
C LYS A 66 -0.65 5.28 21.79
N TYR A 67 0.01 5.60 20.69
CA TYR A 67 -0.46 5.22 19.35
C TYR A 67 0.64 4.52 18.56
N LEU A 68 0.29 3.41 17.94
CA LEU A 68 1.02 2.82 16.81
C LEU A 68 0.31 3.24 15.52
N ALA A 69 1.00 4.00 14.68
CA ALA A 69 0.52 4.32 13.34
C ALA A 69 0.95 3.24 12.35
N VAL A 70 0.03 2.79 11.50
CA VAL A 70 0.30 1.83 10.42
C VAL A 70 -0.13 2.45 9.09
N ASP A 71 0.74 2.37 8.08
CA ASP A 71 0.75 3.20 6.86
C ASP A 71 1.05 4.70 7.11
N ALA A 72 1.09 5.51 6.05
CA ALA A 72 1.59 6.89 6.11
C ALA A 72 0.76 7.95 5.36
N GLY A 73 -0.37 7.58 4.74
CA GLY A 73 -1.17 8.53 3.96
C GLY A 73 -0.62 8.79 2.54
N THR A 74 -1.10 9.86 1.89
CA THR A 74 -0.83 10.16 0.46
C THR A 74 0.53 10.83 0.18
N ASP A 75 1.22 11.35 1.19
CA ASP A 75 2.52 12.00 1.04
C ASP A 75 3.61 11.21 1.78
N ALA A 76 4.50 10.58 1.01
CA ALA A 76 5.68 9.88 1.54
C ALA A 76 6.87 10.81 1.77
N LYS A 77 6.91 12.00 1.13
CA LYS A 77 8.01 12.98 1.24
C LYS A 77 7.88 13.80 2.51
N ASN A 78 6.65 14.06 2.92
CA ASN A 78 6.28 14.39 4.27
C ASN A 78 5.26 13.35 4.64
N VAL A 79 5.64 12.30 5.37
CA VAL A 79 4.67 11.67 6.27
C VAL A 79 4.11 12.87 7.02
N ARG A 80 2.92 13.40 6.68
CA ARG A 80 2.38 14.60 7.37
C ARG A 80 2.34 14.29 8.87
N ALA A 81 2.08 13.03 9.14
CA ALA A 81 2.30 12.32 10.37
C ALA A 81 3.72 12.52 11.00
N ALA A 82 4.87 12.53 10.32
CA ALA A 82 6.18 12.79 10.95
C ALA A 82 6.32 14.23 11.48
N SER A 83 5.72 15.22 10.81
CA SER A 83 5.65 16.60 11.35
C SER A 83 4.63 16.74 12.49
N LEU A 84 3.60 15.89 12.51
CA LEU A 84 2.58 15.82 13.57
C LEU A 84 3.01 14.91 14.74
N PHE A 85 3.91 13.97 14.49
CA PHE A 85 4.41 12.94 15.40
C PHE A 85 5.93 13.09 15.51
N THR A 86 6.34 14.23 16.04
CA THR A 86 7.75 14.61 16.20
C THR A 86 8.57 13.64 17.06
N ASN A 87 7.89 12.79 17.84
CA ASN A 87 8.49 11.74 18.67
C ASN A 87 8.29 10.32 18.10
N ALA A 88 7.73 10.17 16.89
CA ALA A 88 7.53 8.86 16.30
C ALA A 88 8.84 8.21 15.87
N ARG A 89 8.96 6.92 16.18
CA ARG A 89 9.99 6.06 15.60
C ARG A 89 9.40 5.38 14.38
N VAL A 90 10.05 5.53 13.23
CA VAL A 90 9.59 4.96 11.97
C VAL A 90 10.19 3.57 11.79
N TYR A 91 9.39 2.64 11.30
CA TYR A 91 9.82 1.29 10.96
C TYR A 91 9.31 0.93 9.56
N ILE A 92 10.12 0.21 8.81
CA ILE A 92 9.77 -0.32 7.48
C ILE A 92 10.24 -1.77 7.36
N SER A 93 9.70 -2.52 6.40
CA SER A 93 10.28 -3.82 6.05
C SER A 93 11.73 -3.65 5.58
N GLU A 94 12.63 -4.53 6.03
CA GLU A 94 14.01 -4.59 5.52
C GLU A 94 14.07 -4.73 3.98
N ARG A 95 13.08 -5.41 3.40
CA ARG A 95 13.01 -5.66 1.95
C ARG A 95 12.63 -4.41 1.17
N GLU A 96 12.05 -3.41 1.83
CA GLU A 96 11.69 -2.14 1.20
C GLU A 96 12.94 -1.25 1.00
N GLU A 97 14.07 -1.57 1.65
CA GLU A 97 15.35 -0.89 1.42
C GLU A 97 15.76 -0.93 -0.06
N ASP A 98 15.46 -2.01 -0.78
CA ASP A 98 15.74 -2.14 -2.22
C ASP A 98 15.01 -1.07 -3.06
N MET A 99 13.82 -0.64 -2.63
CA MET A 99 13.09 0.46 -3.26
C MET A 99 13.71 1.82 -2.93
N LEU A 100 14.27 1.97 -1.73
CA LEU A 100 14.86 3.22 -1.23
C LEU A 100 16.27 3.48 -1.79
N ASN A 101 17.09 2.43 -1.94
CA ASN A 101 18.44 2.52 -2.47
C ASN A 101 18.49 2.48 -4.02
N GLY A 102 17.36 2.20 -4.66
CA GLY A 102 17.22 2.13 -6.11
C GLY A 102 17.70 0.83 -6.74
N LYS A 103 17.78 -0.27 -5.99
CA LYS A 103 17.91 -1.63 -6.55
C LYS A 103 16.62 -2.09 -7.23
N ALA A 104 15.47 -1.54 -6.83
CA ALA A 104 14.16 -1.79 -7.43
C ALA A 104 13.39 -0.49 -7.72
N HIS A 105 12.58 -0.48 -8.78
CA HIS A 105 11.82 0.68 -9.22
C HIS A 105 10.41 0.28 -9.68
N LYS A 106 9.39 0.95 -9.14
CA LYS A 106 7.99 0.76 -9.56
C LYS A 106 7.67 1.45 -10.89
N VAL A 107 8.25 2.63 -11.10
CA VAL A 107 8.17 3.38 -12.36
C VAL A 107 9.59 3.66 -12.81
N LEU A 108 9.89 3.33 -14.07
CA LEU A 108 11.21 3.55 -14.66
C LEU A 108 11.61 5.02 -14.48
N PHE A 109 12.81 5.27 -13.97
CA PHE A 109 13.38 6.59 -13.63
C PHE A 109 12.82 7.30 -12.38
N PHE A 110 11.83 6.75 -11.67
CA PHE A 110 11.39 7.27 -10.38
C PHE A 110 11.98 6.46 -9.22
N ARG A 111 12.55 7.15 -8.24
CA ARG A 111 13.08 6.55 -7.01
C ARG A 111 12.15 6.83 -5.85
N ASN A 112 11.86 5.78 -5.08
CA ASN A 112 11.27 5.96 -3.75
C ASN A 112 12.37 6.49 -2.82
N SER A 113 11.99 7.34 -1.88
CA SER A 113 12.94 7.90 -0.92
C SER A 113 12.23 8.15 0.39
N LEU A 114 12.86 7.75 1.49
CA LEU A 114 12.44 8.03 2.85
C LEU A 114 13.60 8.76 3.53
N LYS A 115 13.38 10.04 3.87
CA LYS A 115 14.42 10.87 4.51
C LYS A 115 14.47 10.72 6.04
N THR A 116 13.43 10.13 6.62
CA THR A 116 13.29 9.95 8.05
C THR A 116 14.14 8.76 8.52
N GLU A 117 14.83 8.92 9.64
CA GLU A 117 15.49 7.80 10.32
C GLU A 117 14.48 6.70 10.63
N HIS A 118 14.81 5.46 10.30
CA HIS A 118 13.91 4.32 10.44
C HIS A 118 14.65 3.08 10.90
N GLY A 119 13.94 2.21 11.62
CA GLY A 119 14.36 0.85 11.89
C GLY A 119 13.84 -0.11 10.81
N PHE A 120 14.49 -1.27 10.71
CA PHE A 120 14.06 -2.34 9.83
C PHE A 120 13.32 -3.43 10.61
N LEU A 121 12.32 -4.02 9.95
CA LEU A 121 11.57 -5.17 10.43
C LEU A 121 11.79 -6.34 9.45
N ALA A 122 12.28 -7.47 9.96
CA ALA A 122 12.57 -8.64 9.14
C ALA A 122 11.32 -9.45 8.82
N ASP A 123 11.33 -10.17 7.69
CA ASP A 123 10.21 -11.03 7.30
C ASP A 123 9.99 -12.17 8.32
N GLY A 124 8.76 -12.34 8.76
CA GLY A 124 8.34 -13.35 9.73
C GLY A 124 8.65 -13.03 11.19
N GLU A 125 9.41 -11.96 11.48
CA GLU A 125 9.80 -11.59 12.84
C GLU A 125 8.64 -10.95 13.61
N GLU A 126 8.55 -11.27 14.91
CA GLU A 126 7.72 -10.55 15.89
C GLU A 126 8.59 -9.58 16.69
N THR A 127 8.41 -8.28 16.45
CA THR A 127 9.18 -7.22 17.11
C THR A 127 8.28 -6.45 18.07
N ARG A 128 8.76 -6.23 19.30
CA ARG A 128 8.05 -5.37 20.27
C ARG A 128 8.31 -3.90 20.00
N ILE A 129 7.29 -3.16 19.60
CA ILE A 129 7.35 -1.72 19.30
C ILE A 129 6.38 -1.01 20.24
N GLY A 130 6.84 -0.07 21.05
CA GLY A 130 5.96 0.80 21.86
C GLY A 130 5.03 0.09 22.87
N GLY A 131 5.17 -1.22 23.07
CA GLY A 131 4.28 -2.05 23.88
C GLY A 131 3.34 -2.96 23.08
N TRP A 132 3.30 -2.81 21.75
CA TRP A 132 2.65 -3.73 20.81
C TRP A 132 3.60 -4.82 20.36
N MET A 133 3.08 -6.03 20.12
CA MET A 133 3.79 -7.04 19.35
C MET A 133 3.43 -6.85 17.87
N VAL A 134 4.44 -6.65 17.01
CA VAL A 134 4.23 -6.44 15.58
C VAL A 134 4.93 -7.56 14.82
N ARG A 135 4.15 -8.42 14.16
CA ARG A 135 4.67 -9.41 13.24
C ARG A 135 4.70 -8.84 11.82
N THR A 136 5.84 -8.92 11.16
CA THR A 136 5.98 -8.48 9.77
C THR A 136 5.88 -9.68 8.82
N ILE A 137 5.08 -9.56 7.77
CA ILE A 137 4.93 -10.60 6.74
C ILE A 137 5.14 -9.95 5.37
N VAL A 138 6.25 -10.24 4.71
CA VAL A 138 6.54 -9.70 3.38
C VAL A 138 5.66 -10.38 2.34
N VAL A 139 4.92 -9.56 1.61
CA VAL A 139 4.09 -9.95 0.48
C VAL A 139 4.58 -9.16 -0.72
N ARG A 140 5.41 -9.80 -1.54
CA ARG A 140 6.05 -9.14 -2.68
C ARG A 140 5.02 -8.82 -3.76
N GLY A 141 5.33 -7.88 -4.64
CA GLY A 141 4.62 -7.68 -5.90
C GLY A 141 4.04 -6.28 -6.05
N HIS A 142 3.45 -5.69 -5.00
CA HIS A 142 3.10 -4.26 -5.05
C HIS A 142 4.36 -3.39 -5.12
N THR A 143 5.30 -3.68 -4.23
CA THR A 143 6.73 -3.35 -4.32
C THR A 143 7.54 -4.62 -4.03
N SER A 144 8.86 -4.58 -4.19
CA SER A 144 9.71 -5.72 -3.82
C SER A 144 9.76 -5.99 -2.31
N GLY A 145 9.43 -4.99 -1.49
CA GLY A 145 9.46 -5.06 -0.03
C GLY A 145 8.14 -4.78 0.66
N SER A 146 7.02 -4.81 -0.08
CA SER A 146 5.69 -4.61 0.49
C SER A 146 5.44 -5.65 1.57
N ALA A 147 4.86 -5.21 2.68
CA ALA A 147 4.65 -6.04 3.85
C ALA A 147 3.29 -5.79 4.47
N CYS A 148 2.75 -6.85 5.06
CA CYS A 148 1.63 -6.80 5.97
C CYS A 148 2.14 -6.81 7.41
N PHE A 149 1.41 -6.15 8.30
CA PHE A 149 1.72 -6.09 9.73
C PHE A 149 0.58 -6.71 10.54
N VAL A 150 0.89 -7.70 11.37
CA VAL A 150 -0.06 -8.24 12.36
C VAL A 150 0.27 -7.65 13.71
N VAL A 151 -0.65 -6.87 14.26
CA VAL A 151 -0.50 -6.23 15.58
C VAL A 151 -1.22 -7.06 16.62
N ASP A 152 -0.48 -7.47 17.66
CA ASP A 152 -0.89 -8.30 18.80
C ASP A 152 -1.62 -9.59 18.41
N GLY A 153 -1.32 -10.14 17.23
CA GLY A 153 -2.00 -11.33 16.70
C GLY A 153 -3.46 -11.11 16.31
N LYS A 154 -3.94 -9.85 16.28
CA LYS A 154 -5.36 -9.51 16.15
C LYS A 154 -5.70 -8.65 14.95
N TYR A 155 -4.84 -7.68 14.64
CA TYR A 155 -5.12 -6.69 13.62
C TYR A 155 -4.15 -6.85 12.46
N LEU A 156 -4.67 -7.26 11.30
CA LEU A 156 -3.90 -7.42 10.08
C LEU A 156 -4.04 -6.16 9.23
N PHE A 157 -2.94 -5.43 9.05
CA PHE A 157 -2.82 -4.31 8.13
C PHE A 157 -2.08 -4.77 6.89
N THR A 158 -2.66 -4.56 5.72
CA THR A 158 -2.16 -5.14 4.47
C THR A 158 -1.58 -4.14 3.49
N GLY A 159 -1.73 -2.84 3.76
CA GLY A 159 -1.39 -1.79 2.80
C GLY A 159 -1.99 -2.10 1.43
N ASP A 160 -1.15 -2.08 0.41
CA ASP A 160 -1.52 -2.30 -0.99
C ASP A 160 -1.35 -3.77 -1.43
N ASN A 161 -1.52 -4.73 -0.51
CA ASN A 161 -1.49 -6.15 -0.84
C ASN A 161 -2.85 -6.75 -1.17
N LEU A 162 -3.92 -6.18 -0.61
CA LEU A 162 -5.28 -6.66 -0.82
C LEU A 162 -6.21 -5.54 -1.30
N SER A 163 -7.17 -5.94 -2.12
CA SER A 163 -8.43 -5.23 -2.29
C SER A 163 -9.56 -5.98 -1.59
N LEU A 164 -10.53 -5.23 -1.07
CA LEU A 164 -11.77 -5.79 -0.52
C LEU A 164 -12.93 -5.32 -1.40
N ARG A 165 -13.75 -6.28 -1.84
CA ARG A 165 -15.00 -6.02 -2.55
C ARG A 165 -16.03 -7.06 -2.15
N GLU A 166 -17.23 -6.60 -1.82
CA GLU A 166 -18.35 -7.49 -1.48
C GLU A 166 -17.98 -8.52 -0.40
N GLY A 167 -17.20 -8.09 0.60
CA GLY A 167 -16.73 -8.94 1.69
C GLY A 167 -15.65 -9.96 1.33
N LYS A 168 -15.10 -9.93 0.11
CA LYS A 168 -14.04 -10.82 -0.36
C LYS A 168 -12.74 -10.07 -0.58
N ALA A 169 -11.64 -10.69 -0.15
CA ALA A 169 -10.30 -10.22 -0.44
C ALA A 169 -9.80 -10.76 -1.78
N ALA A 170 -9.13 -9.91 -2.53
CA ALA A 170 -8.44 -10.23 -3.78
C ALA A 170 -7.06 -9.54 -3.78
N PRO A 171 -6.13 -9.91 -4.68
CA PRO A 171 -4.91 -9.13 -4.87
C PRO A 171 -5.21 -7.65 -5.11
N PHE A 172 -4.22 -6.81 -4.85
CA PHE A 172 -4.33 -5.40 -5.17
C PHE A 172 -4.40 -5.19 -6.68
N ASN A 173 -4.73 -3.95 -7.07
CA ASN A 173 -4.92 -3.57 -8.45
C ASN A 173 -3.66 -3.82 -9.29
N ASP A 174 -3.81 -4.64 -10.33
CA ASP A 174 -2.74 -4.99 -11.27
C ASP A 174 -2.06 -3.76 -11.90
N PHE A 175 -2.81 -2.69 -12.15
CA PHE A 175 -2.27 -1.45 -12.75
C PHE A 175 -1.26 -0.74 -11.83
N PHE A 176 -1.38 -0.95 -10.52
CA PHE A 176 -0.51 -0.35 -9.51
C PHE A 176 0.47 -1.34 -8.89
N ASN A 177 0.53 -2.59 -9.35
CA ASN A 177 1.49 -3.57 -8.90
C ASN A 177 2.72 -3.61 -9.82
N MET A 178 3.88 -3.95 -9.26
CA MET A 178 5.08 -4.28 -10.04
C MET A 178 5.00 -5.69 -10.62
N ASP A 179 4.47 -6.65 -9.84
CA ASP A 179 4.40 -8.06 -10.20
C ASP A 179 3.21 -8.75 -9.49
N THR A 180 2.04 -8.74 -10.13
CA THR A 180 0.85 -9.43 -9.63
C THR A 180 1.04 -10.95 -9.48
N PRO A 181 1.64 -11.69 -10.42
CA PRO A 181 1.92 -13.12 -10.24
C PRO A 181 2.68 -13.42 -8.94
N THR A 182 3.74 -12.65 -8.64
CA THR A 182 4.48 -12.78 -7.39
C THR A 182 3.62 -12.43 -6.17
N GLN A 183 2.78 -11.39 -6.25
CA GLN A 183 1.83 -11.07 -5.18
C GLN A 183 0.89 -12.23 -4.89
N ARG A 184 0.27 -12.81 -5.93
CA ARG A 184 -0.63 -13.96 -5.79
C ARG A 184 0.07 -15.14 -5.11
N ALA A 185 1.32 -15.40 -5.45
CA ALA A 185 2.10 -16.49 -4.84
C ALA A 185 2.41 -16.25 -3.34
N ASP A 186 2.49 -14.99 -2.90
CA ASP A 186 2.74 -14.64 -1.50
C ASP A 186 1.45 -14.45 -0.67
N LEU A 187 0.27 -14.25 -1.28
CA LEU A 187 -1.00 -14.07 -0.55
C LEU A 187 -1.39 -15.23 0.41
N PRO A 188 -1.05 -16.51 0.14
CA PRO A 188 -1.29 -17.58 1.11
C PRO A 188 -0.64 -17.33 2.48
N LYS A 189 0.46 -16.57 2.55
CA LYS A 189 1.14 -16.22 3.82
C LYS A 189 0.23 -15.45 4.79
N ILE A 190 -0.72 -14.68 4.27
CA ILE A 190 -1.63 -13.84 5.07
C ILE A 190 -3.07 -14.35 5.06
N ALA A 191 -3.38 -15.39 4.29
CA ALA A 191 -4.73 -15.97 4.20
C ALA A 191 -5.02 -17.03 5.28
N GLY A 192 -3.97 -17.64 5.85
CA GLY A 192 -4.06 -18.71 6.85
C GLY A 192 -3.71 -18.27 8.28
N LEU A 193 -3.84 -16.98 8.60
CA LEU A 193 -3.57 -16.49 9.96
C LEU A 193 -4.76 -16.81 10.88
N GLU A 194 -4.46 -17.09 12.15
CA GLU A 194 -5.47 -17.32 13.17
C GLU A 194 -5.59 -16.09 14.09
N GLY A 195 -6.73 -15.94 14.76
CA GLY A 195 -6.93 -14.88 15.76
C GLY A 195 -7.19 -13.47 15.21
N ILE A 196 -7.21 -13.29 13.89
CA ILE A 196 -7.43 -11.98 13.27
C ILE A 196 -8.88 -11.49 13.48
N GLU A 197 -9.01 -10.42 14.26
CA GLU A 197 -10.27 -9.73 14.57
C GLU A 197 -10.59 -8.62 13.56
N LEU A 198 -9.57 -8.06 12.91
CA LEU A 198 -9.69 -7.00 11.90
C LEU A 198 -8.68 -7.21 10.77
N LEU A 199 -9.16 -7.19 9.53
CA LEU A 199 -8.35 -6.98 8.34
C LEU A 199 -8.57 -5.56 7.84
N ALA A 200 -7.49 -4.83 7.64
CA ALA A 200 -7.46 -3.45 7.19
C ALA A 200 -6.54 -3.30 5.96
N THR A 201 -7.02 -2.59 4.93
CA THR A 201 -6.31 -2.34 3.67
C THR A 201 -5.95 -0.88 3.52
N GLY A 202 -4.99 -0.57 2.64
CA GLY A 202 -4.59 0.82 2.36
C GLY A 202 -5.67 1.61 1.60
N HIS A 203 -6.54 0.95 0.83
CA HIS A 203 -7.44 1.64 -0.13
C HIS A 203 -8.85 1.07 -0.25
N TYR A 204 -9.15 -0.05 0.41
CA TYR A 204 -10.40 -0.79 0.25
C TYR A 204 -11.11 -1.03 1.59
N GLY A 205 -10.79 -0.19 2.58
CA GLY A 205 -11.38 -0.23 3.90
C GLY A 205 -11.02 -1.48 4.69
N THR A 206 -11.98 -1.95 5.49
CA THR A 206 -11.74 -2.95 6.54
C THR A 206 -12.84 -4.00 6.60
N THR A 207 -12.53 -5.17 7.14
CA THR A 207 -13.51 -6.21 7.48
C THR A 207 -13.16 -6.91 8.79
N LYS A 208 -14.18 -7.27 9.57
CA LYS A 208 -14.04 -8.15 10.75
C LYS A 208 -14.27 -9.63 10.42
N ALA A 209 -14.75 -9.92 9.20
CA ALA A 209 -15.00 -11.28 8.73
C ALA A 209 -13.76 -11.86 8.03
N TYR A 210 -12.60 -11.83 8.69
CA TYR A 210 -11.30 -12.20 8.12
C TYR A 210 -11.35 -13.54 7.37
N ALA A 211 -11.75 -14.62 8.05
CA ALA A 211 -11.72 -15.97 7.48
C ALA A 211 -12.62 -16.10 6.23
N GLY A 212 -13.78 -15.44 6.24
CA GLY A 212 -14.66 -15.42 5.07
C GLY A 212 -14.08 -14.60 3.92
N ALA A 213 -13.45 -13.47 4.23
CA ALA A 213 -12.85 -12.60 3.23
C ALA A 213 -11.64 -13.24 2.55
N THR A 214 -10.80 -13.97 3.29
CA THR A 214 -9.55 -14.54 2.78
C THR A 214 -9.67 -15.98 2.25
N ALA A 215 -10.83 -16.63 2.38
CA ALA A 215 -11.04 -18.03 1.97
C ALA A 215 -10.65 -18.32 0.50
N GLY A 216 -10.75 -17.32 -0.39
CA GLY A 216 -10.37 -17.45 -1.79
C GLY A 216 -8.87 -17.29 -2.07
N LEU A 217 -8.08 -16.82 -1.10
CA LEU A 217 -6.66 -16.50 -1.26
C LEU A 217 -5.72 -17.65 -0.87
N ALA A 218 -6.22 -18.64 -0.12
CA ALA A 218 -5.43 -19.78 0.35
C ALA A 218 -5.28 -20.91 -0.69
N LYS A 219 -5.63 -20.65 -1.96
CA LYS A 219 -5.66 -21.64 -3.06
C LYS A 219 -4.54 -21.43 -4.05
#